data_AF-A0A2Z7D148-F1
#
_entry.id   AF-A0A2Z7D148-F1
#
_cell.length_a   1.000
_cell.length_b   1.000
_cell.length_c   1.000
_cell.angle_alpha   90.00
_cell.angle_beta   90.00
_cell.angle_gamma   90.00
#
_symmetry.space_group_name_H-M   'P 1'
#
loop_
_entity.id
_entity.type
_entity.pdbx_description
1 polymer ?
#
loop_
_entity_poly.entity_id
_entity_poly.type
_entity_poly.pdbx_seq_one_letter_code
_entity_poly.pdbx_strand_id
1 'polypeptide(L)'
;MATRELFLIVALLLHVLYVGTACAESSSLVEEEGSAAFLVRNEAVPQATAVDESFELELNQLQSKISYLESSIEGKTGELKEKDGSIEHLEKVIQEKSNVLLSLQSIVQSFREKASLNVGGQPGEVDGRINDIQKQIFNLKKEVEAQTQKKNDLKVRVNVAKEKIEGMNLKLENLRRINEGQQSKIRDAQCALQVAEEEMLKAKLEASLVGKQLEEVRQAWLPSWLSTHLVHFQLFVTRHWNKNGKPVLDLTIQEALKKKSEVAKWMHPRIKTFETQWIPTIKSRCKTFVNDLQPMVQTLSTQAIDYYHVAHSAIKPHVVTVLEVIDPYVQEAKIFTKPYVDHVSKSARPHVDKVLKFFKPYSKKVARYHKKITRKVHVYHSLIQATLSKTLRSYELTKPLAKPRFVWFTASVLMAMPLVVLSKLILRKEPKRRPRHSHKTSHTHRRSKRSRQDK
;
A
#
# COMPACT_ATOMS: atom_id res chain seq x y z
N MET A 1 4.19 8.24 -54.25
CA MET A 1 3.51 8.75 -53.03
C MET A 1 2.93 7.65 -52.13
N ALA A 2 3.34 6.37 -52.26
CA ALA A 2 2.82 5.28 -51.42
C ALA A 2 3.74 4.86 -50.25
N THR A 3 4.97 5.36 -50.19
CA THR A 3 5.97 4.93 -49.18
C THR A 3 5.96 5.75 -47.89
N ARG A 4 5.42 6.98 -47.90
CA ARG A 4 5.31 7.83 -46.70
C ARG A 4 4.12 7.45 -45.81
N GLU A 5 3.01 7.00 -46.42
CA GLU A 5 1.82 6.51 -45.71
C GLU A 5 2.07 5.15 -45.05
N LEU A 6 2.80 4.24 -45.71
CA LEU A 6 3.14 2.93 -45.14
C LEU A 6 4.08 3.06 -43.92
N PHE A 7 5.01 4.02 -43.94
CA PHE A 7 5.94 4.26 -42.84
C PHE A 7 5.25 4.82 -41.59
N LEU A 8 4.22 5.66 -41.77
CA LEU A 8 3.41 6.18 -40.67
C LEU A 8 2.49 5.10 -40.07
N ILE A 9 1.93 4.22 -40.90
CA ILE A 9 1.08 3.11 -40.44
C ILE A 9 1.92 2.06 -39.69
N VAL A 10 3.10 1.72 -40.18
CA VAL A 10 4.02 0.79 -39.50
C VAL A 10 4.60 1.42 -38.22
N ALA A 11 4.90 2.71 -38.20
CA ALA A 11 5.33 3.42 -37.00
C ALA A 11 4.22 3.50 -35.95
N LEU A 12 2.95 3.69 -36.36
CA LEU A 12 1.79 3.65 -35.46
C LEU A 12 1.52 2.24 -34.93
N LEU A 13 1.65 1.20 -35.76
CA LEU A 13 1.51 -0.20 -35.32
C LEU A 13 2.62 -0.61 -34.35
N LEU A 14 3.86 -0.16 -34.58
CA LEU A 14 4.98 -0.38 -33.65
C LEU A 14 4.79 0.40 -32.35
N HIS A 15 4.21 1.60 -32.39
CA HIS A 15 3.88 2.36 -31.19
C HIS A 15 2.74 1.72 -30.38
N VAL A 16 1.73 1.16 -31.06
CA VAL A 16 0.61 0.43 -30.43
C VAL A 16 1.08 -0.91 -29.85
N LEU A 17 2.00 -1.61 -30.51
CA LEU A 17 2.64 -2.82 -29.96
C LEU A 17 3.54 -2.49 -28.76
N TYR A 18 4.32 -1.41 -28.83
CA TYR A 18 5.21 -0.99 -27.73
C TYR A 18 4.44 -0.51 -26.49
N VAL A 19 3.32 0.20 -26.68
CA VAL A 19 2.44 0.65 -25.59
C VAL A 19 1.57 -0.51 -25.08
N GLY A 20 1.16 -1.44 -25.94
CA GLY A 20 0.42 -2.65 -25.57
C GLY A 20 1.23 -3.62 -24.70
N THR A 21 2.54 -3.76 -24.95
CA THR A 21 3.41 -4.63 -24.14
C THR A 21 3.84 -4.02 -22.80
N ALA A 22 3.70 -2.70 -22.63
CA ALA A 22 4.02 -2.01 -21.37
C ALA A 22 2.82 -1.86 -20.42
N CYS A 23 1.63 -2.34 -20.83
CA CYS A 23 0.41 -2.25 -20.03
C CYS A 23 -0.14 -3.62 -19.57
N ALA A 24 0.60 -4.71 -19.79
CA ALA A 24 0.22 -6.06 -19.39
C ALA A 24 0.99 -6.55 -18.16
N GLU A 25 1.10 -5.75 -17.10
CA GLU A 25 1.53 -6.27 -15.79
C GLU A 25 1.20 -5.33 -14.61
N SER A 26 -0.06 -4.89 -14.51
CA SER A 26 -0.69 -4.54 -13.23
C SER A 26 -2.11 -4.03 -13.46
N SER A 27 -3.03 -4.51 -12.62
CA SER A 27 -4.43 -4.09 -12.45
C SER A 27 -5.46 -5.03 -13.06
N SER A 28 -5.64 -6.12 -12.33
CA SER A 28 -6.93 -6.77 -12.12
C SER A 28 -7.92 -5.84 -11.42
N LEU A 29 -9.19 -5.90 -11.86
CA LEU A 29 -10.43 -5.59 -11.16
C LEU A 29 -10.70 -4.12 -10.78
N VAL A 30 -11.53 -3.46 -11.59
CA VAL A 30 -12.74 -2.77 -11.11
C VAL A 30 -13.81 -2.94 -12.20
N GLU A 31 -14.91 -3.61 -11.84
CA GLU A 31 -16.16 -3.63 -12.60
C GLU A 31 -16.78 -2.23 -12.63
N GLU A 32 -17.32 -1.83 -13.78
CA GLU A 32 -18.22 -0.70 -13.87
C GLU A 32 -19.51 -1.18 -14.56
N GLU A 33 -20.63 -1.11 -13.83
CA GLU A 33 -21.98 -1.06 -14.38
C GLU A 33 -22.55 0.33 -14.07
N GLY A 34 -23.15 0.96 -15.09
CA GLY A 34 -23.75 2.28 -15.01
C GLY A 34 -25.04 2.38 -15.85
N SER A 35 -26.17 2.33 -15.13
CA SER A 35 -27.44 3.07 -15.32
C SER A 35 -28.20 3.04 -16.67
N ALA A 36 -29.43 2.48 -16.63
CA ALA A 36 -30.64 3.13 -17.13
C ALA A 36 -31.89 2.62 -16.36
N ALA A 37 -32.88 3.49 -16.19
CA ALA A 37 -33.89 3.49 -15.14
C ALA A 37 -35.04 2.45 -15.22
N PHE A 38 -35.59 2.18 -14.02
CA PHE A 38 -36.98 1.81 -13.70
C PHE A 38 -37.49 0.42 -14.14
N LEU A 39 -37.46 -0.53 -13.20
CA LEU A 39 -38.66 -1.23 -12.71
C LEU A 39 -38.33 -1.97 -11.40
N VAL A 40 -39.18 -1.78 -10.39
CA VAL A 40 -39.10 -2.40 -9.07
C VAL A 40 -39.15 -3.92 -9.17
N ARG A 41 -38.07 -4.61 -8.79
CA ARG A 41 -38.12 -5.98 -8.27
C ARG A 41 -36.87 -6.29 -7.46
N ASN A 42 -37.07 -6.59 -6.17
CA ASN A 42 -36.06 -7.06 -5.23
C ASN A 42 -35.34 -8.30 -5.77
N GLU A 43 -34.04 -8.21 -6.02
CA GLU A 43 -33.15 -9.37 -6.07
C GLU A 43 -31.83 -9.03 -5.37
N ALA A 44 -31.45 -9.94 -4.47
CA ALA A 44 -30.40 -9.78 -3.48
C ALA A 44 -29.00 -9.73 -4.11
N VAL A 45 -28.12 -8.95 -3.49
CA VAL A 45 -26.68 -8.89 -3.75
C VAL A 45 -25.98 -10.00 -2.96
N PRO A 46 -25.23 -10.92 -3.59
CA PRO A 46 -24.26 -11.74 -2.88
C PRO A 46 -22.87 -11.55 -3.48
N GLN A 47 -21.90 -11.07 -2.67
CA GLN A 47 -20.44 -11.39 -2.72
C GLN A 47 -19.48 -10.30 -2.18
N ALA A 48 -19.94 -9.35 -1.37
CA ALA A 48 -19.03 -8.57 -0.50
C ALA A 48 -18.84 -9.18 0.90
N THR A 49 -19.63 -10.19 1.27
CA THR A 49 -19.75 -10.66 2.67
C THR A 49 -18.70 -11.69 3.08
N ALA A 50 -18.20 -12.53 2.17
CA ALA A 50 -17.40 -13.70 2.57
C ALA A 50 -16.00 -13.37 3.14
N VAL A 51 -15.38 -12.25 2.73
CA VAL A 51 -14.07 -11.83 3.26
C VAL A 51 -14.23 -11.11 4.61
N ASP A 52 -15.31 -10.36 4.76
CA ASP A 52 -15.67 -9.66 6.00
C ASP A 52 -16.07 -10.68 7.08
N GLU A 53 -16.89 -11.68 6.71
CA GLU A 53 -17.32 -12.79 7.58
C GLU A 53 -16.13 -13.63 8.10
N SER A 54 -15.11 -13.89 7.28
CA SER A 54 -13.93 -14.65 7.72
C SER A 54 -13.11 -13.90 8.77
N PHE A 55 -12.92 -12.60 8.59
CA PHE A 55 -12.17 -11.76 9.53
C PHE A 55 -12.96 -11.51 10.82
N GLU A 56 -14.27 -11.29 10.69
CA GLU A 56 -15.19 -11.11 11.82
C GLU A 56 -15.27 -12.40 12.66
N LEU A 57 -15.26 -13.56 12.02
CA LEU A 57 -15.22 -14.86 12.69
C LEU A 57 -13.89 -15.09 13.45
N GLU A 58 -12.75 -14.71 12.87
CA GLU A 58 -11.45 -14.75 13.54
C GLU A 58 -11.39 -13.80 14.75
N LEU A 59 -11.96 -12.59 14.62
CA LEU A 59 -12.05 -11.61 15.71
C LEU A 59 -12.92 -12.13 16.86
N ASN A 60 -14.08 -12.68 16.55
CA ASN A 60 -15.00 -13.28 17.52
C ASN A 60 -14.36 -14.51 18.20
N GLN A 61 -13.58 -15.30 17.45
CA GLN A 61 -12.81 -16.41 18.00
C GLN A 61 -11.70 -15.93 18.94
N LEU A 62 -11.01 -14.83 18.62
CA LEU A 62 -10.02 -14.23 19.50
C LEU A 62 -10.67 -13.69 20.78
N GLN A 63 -11.79 -13.00 20.65
CA GLN A 63 -12.52 -12.39 21.77
C GLN A 63 -13.06 -13.45 22.73
N SER A 64 -13.65 -14.52 22.21
CA SER A 64 -14.09 -15.66 23.05
C SER A 64 -12.92 -16.35 23.76
N LYS A 65 -11.76 -16.46 23.11
CA LYS A 65 -10.55 -17.02 23.73
C LYS A 65 -9.97 -16.11 24.81
N ILE A 66 -10.03 -14.79 24.63
CA ILE A 66 -9.66 -13.80 25.64
C ILE A 66 -10.60 -13.93 26.85
N SER A 67 -11.92 -13.94 26.65
CA SER A 67 -12.88 -14.10 27.76
C SER A 67 -12.74 -15.44 28.48
N TYR A 68 -12.42 -16.52 27.77
CA TYR A 68 -12.11 -17.81 28.39
C TYR A 68 -10.85 -17.74 29.26
N LEU A 69 -9.78 -17.10 28.76
CA LEU A 69 -8.54 -16.94 29.53
C LEU A 69 -8.76 -16.03 30.75
N GLU A 70 -9.53 -14.95 30.61
CA GLU A 70 -9.90 -14.05 31.70
C GLU A 70 -10.68 -14.79 32.79
N SER A 71 -11.72 -15.55 32.43
CA SER A 71 -12.50 -16.32 33.42
C SER A 71 -11.66 -17.41 34.09
N SER A 72 -10.74 -18.04 33.34
CA SER A 72 -9.81 -19.02 33.90
C SER A 72 -8.83 -18.40 34.89
N ILE A 73 -8.33 -17.19 34.61
CA ILE A 73 -7.46 -16.43 35.52
C ILE A 73 -8.24 -16.01 36.77
N GLU A 74 -9.46 -15.49 36.62
CA GLU A 74 -10.34 -15.10 37.73
C GLU A 74 -10.59 -16.31 38.66
N GLY A 75 -10.99 -17.46 38.09
CA GLY A 75 -11.23 -18.68 38.83
C GLY A 75 -9.98 -19.19 39.57
N LYS A 76 -8.82 -19.19 38.90
CA LYS A 76 -7.55 -19.58 39.54
C LYS A 76 -7.10 -18.61 40.62
N THR A 77 -7.41 -17.33 40.48
CA THR A 77 -7.12 -16.30 41.50
C THR A 77 -8.01 -16.50 42.73
N GLY A 78 -9.28 -16.85 42.54
CA GLY A 78 -10.19 -17.22 43.63
C GLY A 78 -9.72 -18.44 44.43
N GLU A 79 -9.38 -19.53 43.74
CA GLU A 79 -8.82 -20.75 44.37
C GLU A 79 -7.54 -20.45 45.18
N LEU A 80 -6.71 -19.52 44.71
CA LEU A 80 -5.46 -19.15 45.37
C LEU A 80 -5.74 -18.36 46.66
N LYS A 81 -6.71 -17.43 46.64
CA LYS A 81 -7.16 -16.71 47.85
C LYS A 81 -7.74 -17.65 48.92
N GLU A 82 -8.51 -18.66 48.53
CA GLU A 82 -9.06 -19.66 49.46
C GLU A 82 -7.94 -20.48 50.12
N LYS A 83 -6.92 -20.86 49.34
CA LYS A 83 -5.75 -21.57 49.86
C LYS A 83 -4.87 -20.69 50.76
N ASP A 84 -4.71 -19.40 50.44
CA ASP A 84 -4.02 -18.45 51.32
C ASP A 84 -4.75 -18.31 52.67
N GLY A 85 -6.09 -18.21 52.66
CA GLY A 85 -6.88 -18.21 53.89
C GLY A 85 -6.73 -19.52 54.70
N SER A 86 -6.62 -20.66 54.03
CA SER A 86 -6.33 -21.95 54.68
C SER A 86 -4.92 -22.00 55.29
N ILE A 87 -3.93 -21.36 54.65
CA ILE A 87 -2.56 -21.23 55.19
C ILE A 87 -2.56 -20.34 56.43
N GLU A 88 -3.27 -19.20 56.39
CA GLU A 88 -3.40 -18.27 57.52
C GLU A 88 -4.05 -18.96 58.74
N HIS A 89 -5.12 -19.74 58.50
CA HIS A 89 -5.75 -20.55 59.55
C HIS A 89 -4.77 -21.57 60.14
N LEU A 90 -4.03 -22.32 59.31
CA LEU A 90 -3.03 -23.29 59.80
C LEU A 90 -1.92 -22.60 60.61
N GLU A 91 -1.49 -21.41 60.21
CA GLU A 91 -0.49 -20.63 60.93
C GLU A 91 -0.97 -20.21 62.33
N LYS A 92 -2.23 -19.77 62.43
CA LYS A 92 -2.87 -19.46 63.71
C LYS A 92 -2.95 -20.68 64.63
N VAL A 93 -3.38 -21.84 64.12
CA VAL A 93 -3.46 -23.08 64.91
C VAL A 93 -2.07 -23.54 65.38
N ILE A 94 -1.06 -23.44 64.53
CA ILE A 94 0.33 -23.75 64.91
C ILE A 94 0.78 -22.83 66.05
N GLN A 95 0.47 -21.53 65.97
CA GLN A 95 0.87 -20.56 66.99
C GLN A 95 0.16 -20.78 68.33
N GLU A 96 -1.15 -21.06 68.32
CA GLU A 96 -1.92 -21.41 69.51
C GLU A 96 -1.40 -22.70 70.17
N LYS A 97 -1.17 -23.76 69.39
CA LYS A 97 -0.60 -25.02 69.90
C LYS A 97 0.83 -24.83 70.43
N SER A 98 1.63 -23.97 69.82
CA SER A 98 2.98 -23.66 70.28
C SER A 98 2.97 -22.93 71.64
N ASN A 99 2.04 -21.98 71.84
CA ASN A 99 1.86 -21.30 73.12
C ASN A 99 1.41 -22.25 74.23
N VAL A 100 0.50 -23.19 73.93
CA VAL A 100 0.07 -24.24 74.86
C VAL A 100 1.22 -25.19 75.20
N LEU A 101 2.09 -25.51 74.24
CA LEU A 101 3.28 -26.31 74.48
C LEU A 101 4.25 -25.59 75.44
N LEU A 102 4.46 -24.28 75.25
CA LEU A 102 5.30 -23.47 76.15
C LEU A 102 4.74 -23.41 77.58
N SER A 103 3.41 -23.27 77.74
CA SER A 103 2.78 -23.26 79.06
C SER A 103 2.88 -24.62 79.77
N LEU A 104 2.60 -25.72 79.06
CA LEU A 104 2.77 -27.08 79.58
C LEU A 104 4.22 -27.37 79.96
N GLN A 105 5.19 -26.92 79.16
CA GLN A 105 6.61 -27.07 79.45
C GLN A 105 7.01 -26.29 80.71
N SER A 106 6.50 -25.07 80.91
CA SER A 106 6.69 -24.30 82.14
C SER A 106 6.07 -25.00 83.36
N ILE A 107 4.91 -25.62 83.21
CA ILE A 107 4.26 -26.39 84.29
C ILE A 107 5.13 -27.59 84.68
N VAL A 108 5.66 -28.35 83.71
CA VAL A 108 6.61 -29.46 83.97
C VAL A 108 7.85 -28.97 84.71
N GLN A 109 8.42 -27.83 84.30
CA GLN A 109 9.58 -27.23 84.95
C GLN A 109 9.28 -26.93 86.44
N SER A 110 8.11 -26.32 86.72
CA SER A 110 7.68 -25.99 88.08
C SER A 110 7.39 -27.22 88.94
N PHE A 111 6.83 -28.29 88.36
CA PHE A 111 6.62 -29.57 89.05
C PHE A 111 7.96 -30.25 89.38
N ARG A 112 8.93 -30.19 88.46
CA ARG A 112 10.28 -30.71 88.67
C ARG A 112 11.02 -29.94 89.77
N GLU A 113 10.91 -28.61 89.81
CA GLU A 113 11.47 -27.78 90.88
C GLU A 113 10.81 -28.07 92.24
N LYS A 114 9.48 -28.21 92.29
CA LYS A 114 8.75 -28.61 93.52
C LYS A 114 9.13 -30.01 94.01
N ALA A 115 9.33 -30.97 93.10
CA ALA A 115 9.81 -32.31 93.44
C ALA A 115 11.23 -32.29 94.04
N SER A 116 12.07 -31.31 93.67
CA SER A 116 13.42 -31.15 94.23
C SER A 116 13.46 -30.50 95.62
N LEU A 117 12.40 -29.79 96.02
CA LEU A 117 12.34 -29.02 97.29
C LEU A 117 11.59 -29.73 98.43
N ASN A 118 10.85 -30.81 98.14
CA ASN A 118 9.99 -31.47 99.13
C ASN A 118 10.57 -32.83 99.57
N VAL A 119 11.21 -32.87 100.75
CA VAL A 119 11.87 -34.08 101.31
C VAL A 119 10.88 -35.03 102.04
N GLY A 120 9.56 -34.78 101.99
CA GLY A 120 8.58 -35.53 102.82
C GLY A 120 7.27 -36.00 102.17
N GLY A 121 7.09 -35.94 100.84
CA GLY A 121 5.82 -36.30 100.19
C GLY A 121 5.97 -37.35 99.09
N GLN A 122 4.99 -38.26 98.98
CA GLN A 122 4.98 -39.42 98.06
C GLN A 122 5.45 -39.08 96.62
N PRO A 123 6.64 -39.55 96.20
CA PRO A 123 7.24 -39.20 94.91
C PRO A 123 6.53 -39.82 93.69
N GLY A 124 5.82 -40.94 93.86
CA GLY A 124 5.21 -41.68 92.75
C GLY A 124 4.02 -40.98 92.06
N GLU A 125 3.26 -40.12 92.76
CA GLU A 125 2.09 -39.44 92.16
C GLU A 125 2.51 -38.23 91.32
N VAL A 126 3.55 -37.51 91.74
CA VAL A 126 4.08 -36.34 91.03
C VAL A 126 4.78 -36.79 89.73
N ASP A 127 5.55 -37.87 89.78
CA ASP A 127 6.20 -38.44 88.60
C ASP A 127 5.19 -39.00 87.59
N GLY A 128 4.09 -39.60 88.05
CA GLY A 128 2.99 -40.04 87.18
C GLY A 128 2.36 -38.88 86.39
N ARG A 129 2.08 -37.75 87.05
CA ARG A 129 1.54 -36.55 86.41
C ARG A 129 2.52 -35.90 85.44
N ILE A 130 3.83 -35.91 85.74
CA ILE A 130 4.86 -35.41 84.83
C ILE A 130 4.91 -36.25 83.55
N ASN A 131 4.86 -37.59 83.67
CA ASN A 131 4.87 -38.50 82.53
C ASN A 131 3.65 -38.32 81.62
N ASP A 132 2.46 -38.16 82.20
CA ASP A 132 1.23 -37.89 81.45
C ASP A 132 1.28 -36.56 80.70
N ILE A 133 1.78 -35.49 81.35
CA ILE A 133 1.98 -34.19 80.70
C ILE A 133 3.03 -34.29 79.58
N GLN A 134 4.11 -35.05 79.79
CA GLN A 134 5.12 -35.31 78.76
C GLN A 134 4.53 -36.04 77.55
N LYS A 135 3.61 -36.98 77.78
CA LYS A 135 2.90 -37.70 76.72
C LYS A 135 2.00 -36.75 75.91
N GLN A 136 1.33 -35.81 76.57
CA GLN A 136 0.55 -34.77 75.90
C GLN A 136 1.44 -33.81 75.08
N ILE A 137 2.58 -33.39 75.62
CA ILE A 137 3.57 -32.57 74.91
C ILE A 137 4.09 -33.30 73.65
N PHE A 138 4.39 -34.60 73.76
CA PHE A 138 4.86 -35.40 72.63
C PHE A 138 3.79 -35.52 71.52
N ASN A 139 2.53 -35.72 71.90
CA ASN A 139 1.41 -35.77 70.95
C ASN A 139 1.19 -34.41 70.26
N LEU A 140 1.20 -33.31 71.02
CA LEU A 140 1.09 -31.95 70.48
C LEU A 140 2.24 -31.61 69.53
N LYS A 141 3.47 -32.01 69.87
CA LYS A 141 4.64 -31.82 69.02
C LYS A 141 4.51 -32.52 67.68
N LYS A 142 4.08 -33.79 67.68
CA LYS A 142 3.81 -34.54 66.43
C LYS A 142 2.75 -33.88 65.56
N GLU A 143 1.69 -33.35 66.18
CA GLU A 143 0.63 -32.69 65.43
C GLU A 143 1.06 -31.35 64.84
N VAL A 144 1.88 -30.56 65.57
CA VAL A 144 2.49 -29.33 65.05
C VAL A 144 3.41 -29.64 63.87
N GLU A 145 4.21 -30.71 63.94
CA GLU A 145 5.08 -31.14 62.84
C GLU A 145 4.27 -31.55 61.60
N ALA A 146 3.18 -32.32 61.78
CA ALA A 146 2.27 -32.69 60.71
C ALA A 146 1.55 -31.50 60.07
N GLN A 147 1.12 -30.50 60.86
CA GLN A 147 0.52 -29.28 60.33
C GLN A 147 1.54 -28.40 59.60
N THR A 148 2.78 -28.34 60.09
CA THR A 148 3.87 -27.61 59.45
C THR A 148 4.20 -28.19 58.06
N GLN A 149 4.20 -29.52 57.93
CA GLN A 149 4.39 -30.18 56.65
C GLN A 149 3.26 -29.86 55.66
N LYS A 150 1.99 -29.92 56.10
CA LYS A 150 0.83 -29.53 55.27
C LYS A 150 0.92 -28.06 54.81
N LYS A 151 1.37 -27.15 55.68
CA LYS A 151 1.60 -25.73 55.35
C LYS A 151 2.65 -25.59 54.23
N ASN A 152 3.77 -26.32 54.34
CA ASN A 152 4.83 -26.27 53.34
C ASN A 152 4.36 -26.81 51.98
N ASP A 153 3.64 -27.93 51.96
CA ASP A 153 3.08 -28.50 50.72
C ASP A 153 2.04 -27.57 50.07
N LEU A 154 1.24 -26.86 50.86
CA LEU A 154 0.33 -25.83 50.37
C LEU A 154 1.09 -24.64 49.79
N LYS A 155 2.13 -24.16 50.49
CA LYS A 155 2.97 -23.04 50.05
C LYS A 155 3.67 -23.31 48.72
N VAL A 156 4.19 -24.52 48.51
CA VAL A 156 4.76 -24.92 47.21
C VAL A 156 3.70 -24.88 46.11
N ARG A 157 2.50 -25.42 46.36
CA ARG A 157 1.40 -25.39 45.38
C ARG A 157 0.92 -23.97 45.05
N VAL A 158 0.89 -23.07 46.03
CA VAL A 158 0.56 -21.66 45.83
C VAL A 158 1.59 -20.97 44.95
N ASN A 159 2.89 -21.18 45.18
CA ASN A 159 3.95 -20.60 44.36
C ASN A 159 3.86 -21.08 42.89
N VAL A 160 3.67 -22.38 42.67
CA VAL A 160 3.49 -22.94 41.32
C VAL A 160 2.25 -22.35 40.62
N ALA A 161 1.14 -22.19 41.34
CA ALA A 161 -0.06 -21.57 40.79
C ALA A 161 0.17 -20.09 40.44
N LYS A 162 0.91 -19.36 41.28
CA LYS A 162 1.27 -17.95 41.06
C LYS A 162 2.12 -17.76 39.81
N GLU A 163 3.15 -18.58 39.62
CA GLU A 163 3.98 -18.56 38.40
C GLU A 163 3.15 -18.84 37.14
N LYS A 164 2.19 -19.78 37.21
CA LYS A 164 1.28 -20.06 36.09
C LYS A 164 0.37 -18.87 35.76
N ILE A 165 -0.17 -18.19 36.77
CA ILE A 165 -0.99 -16.98 36.58
C ILE A 165 -0.16 -15.88 35.92
N GLU A 166 1.07 -15.65 36.37
CA GLU A 166 1.98 -14.66 35.78
C GLU A 166 2.31 -15.00 34.32
N GLY A 167 2.60 -16.27 34.03
CA GLY A 167 2.81 -16.74 32.66
C GLY A 167 1.58 -16.61 31.75
N MET A 168 0.37 -16.80 32.28
CA MET A 168 -0.88 -16.56 31.53
C MET A 168 -1.12 -15.06 31.31
N ASN A 169 -0.78 -14.21 32.27
CA ASN A 169 -0.91 -12.76 32.17
C ASN A 169 0.02 -12.18 31.08
N LEU A 170 1.27 -12.66 31.00
CA LEU A 170 2.19 -12.29 29.92
C LEU A 170 1.66 -12.69 28.53
N LYS A 171 1.00 -13.85 28.42
CA LYS A 171 0.36 -14.27 27.16
C LYS A 171 -0.83 -13.38 26.80
N LEU A 172 -1.64 -12.99 27.79
CA LEU A 172 -2.77 -12.09 27.59
C LEU A 172 -2.31 -10.71 27.08
N GLU A 173 -1.25 -10.16 27.68
CA GLU A 173 -0.69 -8.87 27.28
C GLU A 173 -0.11 -8.91 25.86
N ASN A 174 0.59 -9.99 25.49
CA ASN A 174 1.07 -10.17 24.11
C ASN A 174 -0.10 -10.24 23.10
N LEU A 175 -1.19 -10.94 23.41
CA LEU A 175 -2.37 -11.00 22.55
C LEU A 175 -3.04 -9.62 22.41
N ARG A 176 -3.14 -8.85 23.51
CA ARG A 176 -3.65 -7.48 23.50
C ARG A 176 -2.86 -6.59 22.54
N ARG A 177 -1.52 -6.61 22.63
CA ARG A 177 -0.64 -5.83 21.73
C ARG A 177 -0.79 -6.24 20.26
N ILE A 178 -0.95 -7.54 19.97
CA ILE A 178 -1.18 -8.01 18.59
C ILE A 178 -2.53 -7.48 18.07
N ASN A 179 -3.59 -7.57 18.88
CA ASN A 179 -4.92 -7.09 18.52
C ASN A 179 -4.92 -5.57 18.25
N GLU A 180 -4.31 -4.77 19.13
CA GLU A 180 -4.16 -3.33 18.93
C GLU A 180 -3.42 -3.00 17.62
N GLY A 181 -2.35 -3.75 17.31
CA GLY A 181 -1.60 -3.61 16.06
C GLY A 181 -2.37 -4.05 14.81
N GLN A 182 -3.28 -5.01 14.93
CA GLN A 182 -4.19 -5.39 13.85
C GLN A 182 -5.27 -4.30 13.65
N GLN A 183 -5.87 -3.79 14.73
CA GLN A 183 -6.84 -2.71 14.67
C GLN A 183 -6.27 -1.42 14.09
N SER A 184 -5.01 -1.07 14.36
CA SER A 184 -4.38 0.10 13.74
C SER A 184 -4.22 -0.10 12.23
N LYS A 185 -3.75 -1.27 11.79
CA LYS A 185 -3.60 -1.59 10.36
C LYS A 185 -4.94 -1.59 9.62
N ILE A 186 -6.01 -2.08 10.25
CA ILE A 186 -7.36 -2.05 9.68
C ILE A 186 -7.81 -0.60 9.49
N ARG A 187 -7.61 0.27 10.49
CA ARG A 187 -7.93 1.69 10.37
C ARG A 187 -7.16 2.38 9.26
N ASP A 188 -5.85 2.11 9.14
CA ASP A 188 -5.02 2.67 8.07
C ASP A 188 -5.51 2.23 6.68
N ALA A 189 -5.88 0.95 6.52
CA ALA A 189 -6.42 0.40 5.28
C ALA A 189 -7.80 1.00 4.94
N GLN A 190 -8.69 1.17 5.94
CA GLN A 190 -9.98 1.83 5.76
C GLN A 190 -9.84 3.28 5.32
N CYS A 191 -8.92 4.05 5.92
CA CYS A 191 -8.64 5.42 5.49
C CYS A 191 -8.12 5.47 4.05
N ALA A 192 -7.21 4.58 3.67
CA ALA A 192 -6.69 4.50 2.31
C ALA A 192 -7.80 4.16 1.30
N LEU A 193 -8.73 3.27 1.67
CA LEU A 193 -9.87 2.89 0.84
C LEU A 193 -10.85 4.07 0.65
N GLN A 194 -11.21 4.79 1.71
CA GLN A 194 -12.06 5.99 1.61
C GLN A 194 -11.45 7.06 0.71
N VAL A 195 -10.14 7.31 0.83
CA VAL A 195 -9.43 8.25 -0.05
C VAL A 195 -9.50 7.79 -1.51
N ALA A 196 -9.30 6.50 -1.78
CA ALA A 196 -9.39 5.96 -3.13
C ALA A 196 -10.81 6.07 -3.71
N GLU A 197 -11.85 5.83 -2.90
CA GLU A 197 -13.25 5.98 -3.30
C GLU A 197 -13.59 7.45 -3.63
N GLU A 198 -13.16 8.40 -2.79
CA GLU A 198 -13.35 9.83 -3.03
C GLU A 198 -12.64 10.29 -4.31
N GLU A 199 -11.40 9.87 -4.53
CA GLU A 199 -10.64 10.18 -5.74
C GLU A 199 -11.28 9.57 -6.99
N MET A 200 -11.81 8.34 -6.90
CA MET A 200 -12.53 7.70 -7.98
C MET A 200 -13.82 8.45 -8.33
N LEU A 201 -14.64 8.82 -7.33
CA LEU A 201 -15.85 9.60 -7.54
C LEU A 201 -15.54 10.94 -8.18
N LYS A 202 -14.48 11.61 -7.73
CA LYS A 202 -14.00 12.86 -8.34
C LYS A 202 -13.57 12.66 -9.80
N ALA A 203 -12.79 11.62 -10.09
CA ALA A 203 -12.36 11.30 -11.44
C ALA A 203 -13.55 11.00 -12.37
N LYS A 204 -14.57 10.28 -11.86
CA LYS A 204 -15.80 9.98 -12.59
C LYS A 204 -16.60 11.25 -12.89
N LEU A 205 -16.72 12.16 -11.92
CA LEU A 205 -17.34 13.46 -12.12
C LEU A 205 -16.56 14.31 -13.15
N GLU A 206 -15.23 14.37 -13.05
CA GLU A 206 -14.37 15.06 -14.01
C GLU A 206 -14.52 14.47 -15.43
N ALA A 207 -14.51 13.15 -15.57
CA ALA A 207 -14.71 12.48 -16.86
C ALA A 207 -16.09 12.76 -17.45
N SER A 208 -17.15 12.77 -16.61
CA SER A 208 -18.51 13.11 -17.06
C SER A 208 -18.61 14.57 -17.52
N LEU A 209 -17.89 15.49 -16.85
CA LEU A 209 -17.84 16.90 -17.22
C LEU A 209 -17.11 17.09 -18.55
N VAL A 210 -15.94 16.48 -18.71
CA VAL A 210 -15.16 16.52 -19.95
C VAL A 210 -15.95 15.88 -21.09
N GLY A 211 -16.65 14.77 -20.84
CA GLY A 211 -17.54 14.12 -21.81
C GLY A 211 -18.63 15.06 -22.32
N LYS A 212 -19.32 15.78 -21.42
CA LYS A 212 -20.33 16.79 -21.80
C LYS A 212 -19.73 17.95 -22.60
N GLN A 213 -18.58 18.48 -22.18
CA GLN A 213 -17.90 19.55 -22.91
C GLN A 213 -17.46 19.11 -24.31
N LEU A 214 -16.98 17.87 -24.44
CA LEU A 214 -16.58 17.30 -25.71
C LEU A 214 -17.79 17.07 -26.61
N GLU A 215 -18.93 16.67 -26.06
CA GLU A 215 -20.19 16.52 -26.80
C GLU A 215 -20.70 17.87 -27.34
N GLU A 216 -20.65 18.93 -26.53
CA GLU A 216 -20.98 20.30 -26.97
C GLU A 216 -20.05 20.77 -28.10
N VAL A 217 -18.74 20.56 -27.98
CA VAL A 217 -17.75 20.91 -29.02
C VAL A 217 -17.94 20.05 -30.26
N ARG A 218 -18.24 18.76 -30.08
CA ARG A 218 -18.52 17.81 -31.16
C ARG A 218 -19.74 18.26 -31.96
N GLN A 219 -20.84 18.64 -31.30
CA GLN A 219 -22.04 19.14 -31.97
C GLN A 219 -21.82 20.49 -32.68
N ALA A 220 -20.93 21.34 -32.17
CA ALA A 220 -20.63 22.65 -32.75
C ALA A 220 -19.61 22.63 -33.90
N TRP A 221 -18.74 21.62 -33.97
CA TRP A 221 -17.60 21.58 -34.90
C TRP A 221 -17.68 20.48 -35.96
N LEU A 222 -18.36 19.36 -35.69
CA LEU A 222 -18.40 18.24 -36.63
C LEU A 222 -19.58 18.37 -37.62
N PRO A 223 -19.32 18.33 -38.94
CA PRO A 223 -20.38 18.28 -39.94
C PRO A 223 -21.35 17.12 -39.68
N SER A 224 -22.65 17.32 -39.95
CA SER A 224 -23.72 16.35 -39.65
C SER A 224 -23.43 14.93 -40.16
N TRP A 225 -22.76 14.79 -41.30
CA TRP A 225 -22.39 13.49 -41.89
C TRP A 225 -21.33 12.74 -41.07
N LEU A 226 -20.35 13.43 -40.48
CA LEU A 226 -19.29 12.82 -39.66
C LEU A 226 -19.80 12.45 -38.26
N SER A 227 -20.75 13.23 -37.72
CA SER A 227 -21.46 12.89 -36.48
C SER A 227 -22.24 11.58 -36.62
N THR A 228 -22.96 11.39 -37.73
CA THR A 228 -23.67 10.13 -38.02
C THR A 228 -22.71 8.94 -38.17
N HIS A 229 -21.54 9.12 -38.78
CA HIS A 229 -20.54 8.05 -38.90
C HIS A 229 -19.87 7.68 -37.56
N LEU A 230 -19.63 8.65 -36.68
CA LEU A 230 -19.09 8.40 -35.34
C LEU A 230 -20.06 7.59 -34.48
N VAL A 231 -21.37 7.90 -34.54
CA VAL A 231 -22.41 7.11 -33.87
C VAL A 231 -22.46 5.69 -34.43
N HIS A 232 -22.33 5.54 -35.76
CA HIS A 232 -22.32 4.23 -36.41
C HIS A 232 -21.10 3.39 -36.00
N PHE A 233 -19.92 4.01 -35.93
CA PHE A 233 -18.69 3.38 -35.47
C PHE A 233 -18.77 2.99 -33.99
N GLN A 234 -19.32 3.86 -33.14
CA GLN A 234 -19.53 3.57 -31.73
C GLN A 234 -20.47 2.37 -31.53
N LEU A 235 -21.59 2.32 -32.28
CA LEU A 235 -22.50 1.17 -32.26
C LEU A 235 -21.82 -0.11 -32.76
N PHE A 236 -21.02 -0.02 -33.82
CA PHE A 236 -20.27 -1.15 -34.37
C PHE A 236 -19.27 -1.72 -33.35
N VAL A 237 -18.44 -0.86 -32.75
CA VAL A 237 -17.45 -1.25 -31.74
C VAL A 237 -18.14 -1.82 -30.50
N THR A 238 -19.20 -1.18 -30.00
CA THR A 238 -19.94 -1.65 -28.82
C THR A 238 -20.59 -3.01 -29.08
N ARG A 239 -21.18 -3.20 -30.26
CA ARG A 239 -21.80 -4.48 -30.65
C ARG A 239 -20.77 -5.59 -30.79
N HIS A 240 -19.59 -5.30 -31.35
CA HIS A 240 -18.52 -6.29 -31.50
C HIS A 240 -17.85 -6.62 -30.17
N TRP A 241 -17.65 -5.61 -29.31
CA TRP A 241 -17.16 -5.79 -27.95
C TRP A 241 -18.10 -6.66 -27.12
N ASN A 242 -19.39 -6.35 -27.10
CA ASN A 242 -20.35 -7.14 -26.32
C ASN A 242 -20.55 -8.56 -26.84
N LYS A 243 -20.50 -8.76 -28.17
CA LYS A 243 -20.66 -10.09 -28.77
C LYS A 243 -19.41 -10.96 -28.62
N ASN A 244 -18.21 -10.38 -28.75
CA ASN A 244 -16.97 -11.15 -28.87
C ASN A 244 -15.96 -10.86 -27.76
N GLY A 245 -15.82 -9.61 -27.33
CA GLY A 245 -14.81 -9.18 -26.35
C GLY A 245 -15.21 -9.49 -24.90
N LYS A 246 -16.40 -9.04 -24.49
CA LYS A 246 -16.94 -9.20 -23.13
C LYS A 246 -16.98 -10.67 -22.67
N PRO A 247 -17.55 -11.64 -23.43
CA PRO A 247 -17.62 -13.02 -22.96
C PRO A 247 -16.24 -13.70 -22.87
N VAL A 248 -15.29 -13.34 -23.73
CA VAL A 248 -13.90 -13.86 -23.66
C VAL A 248 -13.19 -13.30 -22.42
N LEU A 249 -13.36 -12.01 -22.15
CA LEU A 249 -12.79 -11.37 -20.97
C LEU A 249 -13.38 -11.97 -19.68
N ASP A 250 -14.70 -12.09 -19.59
CA ASP A 250 -15.40 -12.65 -18.44
C ASP A 250 -14.99 -14.11 -18.19
N LEU A 251 -14.85 -14.92 -19.26
CA LEU A 251 -14.33 -16.28 -19.16
C LEU A 251 -12.91 -16.32 -18.60
N THR A 252 -12.01 -15.46 -19.10
CA THR A 252 -10.62 -15.41 -18.60
C THR A 252 -10.53 -14.92 -17.16
N ILE A 253 -11.38 -13.97 -16.74
CA ILE A 253 -11.47 -13.51 -15.36
C ILE A 253 -11.98 -14.64 -14.45
N GLN A 254 -13.02 -15.37 -14.89
CA GLN A 254 -13.57 -16.49 -14.15
C GLN A 254 -12.58 -17.66 -14.04
N GLU A 255 -11.82 -17.96 -15.10
CA GLU A 255 -10.76 -18.96 -15.08
C GLU A 255 -9.60 -18.54 -14.17
N ALA A 256 -9.19 -17.27 -14.20
CA ALA A 256 -8.17 -16.75 -13.30
C ALA A 256 -8.62 -16.83 -11.82
N LEU A 257 -9.89 -16.52 -11.53
CA LEU A 257 -10.47 -16.65 -10.19
C LEU A 257 -10.56 -18.11 -9.73
N LYS A 258 -10.97 -19.04 -10.61
CA LYS A 258 -10.99 -20.49 -10.31
C LYS A 258 -9.59 -21.06 -10.11
N LYS A 259 -8.62 -20.66 -10.93
CA LYS A 259 -7.22 -21.11 -10.82
C LYS A 259 -6.55 -20.55 -9.57
N LYS A 260 -6.93 -19.37 -9.08
CA LYS A 260 -6.39 -18.78 -7.83
C LYS A 260 -6.66 -19.65 -6.60
N SER A 261 -7.83 -20.29 -6.51
CA SER A 261 -8.18 -21.16 -5.37
C SER A 261 -7.55 -22.57 -5.44
N GLU A 262 -7.29 -23.09 -6.64
CA GLU A 262 -6.49 -24.31 -6.85
C GLU A 262 -4.99 -24.08 -6.64
N VAL A 263 -4.48 -22.92 -7.07
CA VAL A 263 -3.07 -22.52 -6.93
C VAL A 263 -2.67 -22.32 -5.46
N ALA A 264 -3.60 -21.88 -4.60
CA ALA A 264 -3.39 -21.85 -3.15
C ALA A 264 -3.13 -23.25 -2.55
N LYS A 265 -3.80 -24.29 -3.07
CA LYS A 265 -3.60 -25.70 -2.64
C LYS A 265 -2.37 -26.35 -3.29
N TRP A 266 -1.98 -25.90 -4.48
CA TRP A 266 -0.86 -26.44 -5.27
C TRP A 266 0.52 -25.84 -4.95
N MET A 267 0.60 -24.68 -4.29
CA MET A 267 1.86 -23.95 -4.09
C MET A 267 2.81 -24.56 -3.05
N HIS A 268 2.31 -25.26 -2.01
CA HIS A 268 3.16 -25.71 -0.91
C HIS A 268 4.25 -26.74 -1.29
N PRO A 269 4.00 -27.74 -2.15
CA PRO A 269 5.03 -28.75 -2.48
C PRO A 269 5.93 -28.38 -3.67
N ARG A 270 5.52 -27.45 -4.55
CA ARG A 270 6.10 -27.27 -5.90
C ARG A 270 7.08 -26.12 -6.08
N ILE A 271 7.23 -25.25 -5.09
CA ILE A 271 8.22 -24.16 -5.13
C ILE A 271 9.65 -24.71 -5.29
N LYS A 272 9.94 -25.86 -4.65
CA LYS A 272 11.27 -26.49 -4.70
C LYS A 272 11.59 -27.13 -6.07
N THR A 273 10.59 -27.68 -6.76
CA THR A 273 10.74 -28.25 -8.11
C THR A 273 10.86 -27.15 -9.18
N PHE A 274 10.17 -26.02 -8.96
CA PHE A 274 10.26 -24.84 -9.81
C PHE A 274 11.69 -24.28 -9.81
N GLU A 275 12.30 -24.12 -8.63
CA GLU A 275 13.66 -23.61 -8.51
C GLU A 275 14.72 -24.54 -9.10
N THR A 276 14.57 -25.85 -8.93
CA THR A 276 15.63 -26.82 -9.25
C THR A 276 15.61 -27.33 -10.69
N GLN A 277 14.45 -27.46 -11.33
CA GLN A 277 14.35 -28.07 -12.68
C GLN A 277 13.94 -27.07 -13.76
N TRP A 278 12.98 -26.19 -13.47
CA TRP A 278 12.38 -25.35 -14.51
C TRP A 278 13.21 -24.11 -14.81
N ILE A 279 13.72 -23.42 -13.78
CA ILE A 279 14.62 -22.27 -13.94
C ILE A 279 15.84 -22.59 -14.83
N PRO A 280 16.63 -23.66 -14.59
CA PRO A 280 17.79 -23.95 -15.43
C PRO A 280 17.43 -24.38 -16.86
N THR A 281 16.32 -25.11 -17.04
CA THR A 281 15.87 -25.56 -18.37
C THR A 281 15.41 -24.38 -19.24
N ILE A 282 14.67 -23.44 -18.66
CA ILE A 282 14.26 -22.21 -19.34
C ILE A 282 15.48 -21.34 -19.65
N LYS A 283 16.42 -21.21 -18.70
CA LYS A 283 17.66 -20.45 -18.89
C LYS A 283 18.50 -21.01 -20.04
N SER A 284 18.58 -22.34 -20.17
CA SER A 284 19.28 -23.02 -21.27
C SER A 284 18.61 -22.73 -22.62
N ARG A 285 17.29 -22.94 -22.72
CA ARG A 285 16.54 -22.71 -23.98
C ARG A 285 16.51 -21.24 -24.41
N CYS A 286 16.45 -20.32 -23.45
CA CYS A 286 16.50 -18.90 -23.76
C CYS A 286 17.90 -18.49 -24.27
N LYS A 287 18.96 -19.10 -23.73
CA LYS A 287 20.34 -18.85 -24.18
C LYS A 287 20.60 -19.37 -25.60
N THR A 288 20.07 -20.54 -25.95
CA THR A 288 20.18 -21.07 -27.33
C THR A 288 19.42 -20.19 -28.31
N PHE A 289 18.19 -19.78 -27.97
CA PHE A 289 17.39 -18.89 -28.81
C PHE A 289 18.03 -17.52 -29.04
N VAL A 290 18.66 -16.94 -28.01
CA VAL A 290 19.40 -15.66 -28.14
C VAL A 290 20.61 -15.81 -29.07
N ASN A 291 21.32 -16.94 -29.01
CA ASN A 291 22.46 -17.19 -29.89
C ASN A 291 22.03 -17.34 -31.37
N ASP A 292 20.89 -17.99 -31.62
CA ASP A 292 20.37 -18.21 -32.98
C ASP A 292 19.85 -16.91 -33.63
N LEU A 293 19.34 -15.97 -32.83
CA LEU A 293 18.82 -14.68 -33.32
C LEU A 293 19.90 -13.61 -33.49
N GLN A 294 21.04 -13.74 -32.83
CA GLN A 294 22.13 -12.76 -32.89
C GLN A 294 22.62 -12.43 -34.32
N PRO A 295 22.84 -13.39 -35.25
CA PRO A 295 23.27 -13.06 -36.61
C PRO A 295 22.18 -12.34 -37.42
N MET A 296 20.90 -12.58 -37.14
CA MET A 296 19.78 -11.93 -37.82
C MET A 296 19.68 -10.45 -37.45
N VAL A 297 19.83 -10.13 -36.16
CA VAL A 297 19.82 -8.76 -35.67
C VAL A 297 21.03 -7.97 -36.20
N GLN A 298 22.21 -8.61 -36.27
CA GLN A 298 23.40 -7.97 -36.84
C GLN A 298 23.22 -7.64 -38.32
N THR A 299 22.70 -8.58 -39.12
CA THR A 299 22.46 -8.37 -40.56
C THR A 299 21.44 -7.26 -40.84
N LEU A 300 20.34 -7.22 -40.07
CA LEU A 300 19.34 -6.15 -40.19
C LEU A 300 19.90 -4.80 -39.78
N SER A 301 20.77 -4.76 -38.75
CA SER A 301 21.40 -3.52 -38.30
C SER A 301 22.36 -2.94 -39.34
N THR A 302 23.16 -3.77 -40.03
CA THR A 302 24.08 -3.32 -41.08
C THR A 302 23.31 -2.81 -42.30
N GLN A 303 22.27 -3.54 -42.73
CA GLN A 303 21.44 -3.12 -43.86
C GLN A 303 20.69 -1.80 -43.59
N ALA A 304 20.20 -1.60 -42.36
CA ALA A 304 19.54 -0.35 -41.98
C ALA A 304 20.49 0.86 -41.99
N ILE A 305 21.75 0.66 -41.57
CA ILE A 305 22.80 1.69 -41.61
C ILE A 305 23.12 2.06 -43.07
N ASP A 306 23.28 1.09 -43.95
CA ASP A 306 23.58 1.33 -45.37
C ASP A 306 22.44 2.09 -46.06
N TYR A 307 21.18 1.67 -45.81
CA TYR A 307 20.01 2.33 -46.38
C TYR A 307 19.85 3.78 -45.87
N TYR A 308 20.16 4.01 -44.59
CA TYR A 308 20.15 5.35 -43.99
C TYR A 308 21.18 6.27 -44.66
N HIS A 309 22.41 5.78 -44.89
CA HIS A 309 23.44 6.58 -45.54
C HIS A 309 23.09 6.92 -46.99
N VAL A 310 22.56 5.96 -47.75
CA VAL A 310 22.11 6.18 -49.14
C VAL A 310 20.96 7.20 -49.20
N ALA A 311 19.95 7.04 -48.34
CA ALA A 311 18.83 7.97 -48.27
C ALA A 311 19.28 9.38 -47.85
N HIS A 312 20.17 9.47 -46.85
CA HIS A 312 20.71 10.74 -46.41
C HIS A 312 21.52 11.44 -47.50
N SER A 313 22.38 10.72 -48.25
CA SER A 313 23.13 11.31 -49.37
C SER A 313 22.23 11.76 -50.53
N ALA A 314 21.15 11.04 -50.81
CA ALA A 314 20.20 11.39 -51.87
C ALA A 314 19.32 12.60 -51.51
N ILE A 315 18.94 12.73 -50.24
CA ILE A 315 18.05 13.80 -49.77
C ILE A 315 18.81 15.12 -49.52
N LYS A 316 20.08 15.05 -49.11
CA LYS A 316 20.91 16.22 -48.79
C LYS A 316 20.91 17.31 -49.88
N PRO A 317 21.14 17.04 -51.18
CA PRO A 317 21.14 18.10 -52.20
C PRO A 317 19.77 18.77 -52.34
N HIS A 318 18.67 18.01 -52.24
CA HIS A 318 17.32 18.56 -52.36
C HIS A 318 16.93 19.47 -51.20
N VAL A 319 17.36 19.14 -49.97
CA VAL A 319 17.14 19.99 -48.80
C VAL A 319 17.91 21.31 -48.94
N VAL A 320 19.17 21.27 -49.41
CA VAL A 320 19.95 22.49 -49.65
C VAL A 320 19.30 23.36 -50.71
N THR A 321 18.86 22.79 -51.84
CA THR A 321 18.19 23.57 -52.89
C THR A 321 16.87 24.20 -52.43
N VAL A 322 16.08 23.50 -51.61
CA VAL A 322 14.84 24.05 -51.05
C VAL A 322 15.13 25.18 -50.07
N LEU A 323 16.17 25.03 -49.25
CA LEU A 323 16.61 26.08 -48.33
C LEU A 323 17.13 27.31 -49.08
N GLU A 324 17.87 27.15 -50.18
CA GLU A 324 18.34 28.25 -51.03
C GLU A 324 17.18 28.99 -51.71
N VAL A 325 16.15 28.28 -52.17
CA VAL A 325 14.95 28.90 -52.77
C VAL A 325 14.11 29.67 -51.74
N ILE A 326 14.08 29.19 -50.48
CA ILE A 326 13.31 29.81 -49.40
C ILE A 326 14.05 31.01 -48.79
N ASP A 327 15.38 31.00 -48.79
CA ASP A 327 16.20 32.06 -48.19
C ASP A 327 15.83 33.49 -48.63
N PRO A 328 15.63 33.83 -49.92
CA PRO A 328 15.24 35.19 -50.31
C PRO A 328 13.89 35.62 -49.72
N TYR A 329 12.91 34.71 -49.61
CA TYR A 329 11.62 35.00 -48.98
C TYR A 329 11.74 35.22 -47.47
N VAL A 330 12.63 34.47 -46.80
CA VAL A 330 12.92 34.67 -45.37
C VAL A 330 13.65 36.00 -45.15
N GLN A 331 14.58 36.38 -46.04
CA GLN A 331 15.24 37.69 -45.95
C GLN A 331 14.26 38.84 -46.20
N GLU A 332 13.33 38.71 -47.13
CA GLU A 332 12.30 39.72 -47.40
C GLU A 332 11.31 39.85 -46.23
N ALA A 333 10.84 38.73 -45.69
CA ALA A 333 10.04 38.71 -44.47
C ALA A 333 10.79 39.32 -43.29
N LYS A 334 12.10 39.09 -43.18
CA LYS A 334 12.96 39.71 -42.16
C LYS A 334 13.06 41.21 -42.36
N ILE A 335 13.20 41.72 -43.59
CA ILE A 335 13.19 43.17 -43.88
C ILE A 335 11.85 43.78 -43.46
N PHE A 336 10.72 43.12 -43.77
CA PHE A 336 9.39 43.61 -43.44
C PHE A 336 9.11 43.58 -41.93
N THR A 337 9.51 42.50 -41.24
CA THR A 337 9.22 42.30 -39.82
C THR A 337 10.17 43.05 -38.89
N LYS A 338 11.42 43.26 -39.29
CA LYS A 338 12.46 43.93 -38.49
C LYS A 338 12.04 45.30 -37.94
N PRO A 339 11.47 46.25 -38.69
CA PRO A 339 11.06 47.55 -38.13
C PRO A 339 9.97 47.40 -37.06
N TYR A 340 9.03 46.46 -37.21
CA TYR A 340 7.99 46.20 -36.22
C TYR A 340 8.53 45.52 -34.97
N VAL A 341 9.42 44.53 -35.14
CA VAL A 341 10.11 43.87 -34.02
C VAL A 341 10.98 44.86 -33.27
N ASP A 342 11.69 45.75 -33.98
CA ASP A 342 12.53 46.79 -33.39
C ASP A 342 11.69 47.85 -32.67
N HIS A 343 10.52 48.22 -33.20
CA HIS A 343 9.60 49.14 -32.55
C HIS A 343 9.00 48.55 -31.27
N VAL A 344 8.52 47.30 -31.32
CA VAL A 344 8.01 46.58 -30.15
C VAL A 344 9.11 46.38 -29.11
N SER A 345 10.32 46.02 -29.55
CA SER A 345 11.50 45.89 -28.68
C SER A 345 11.86 47.22 -28.01
N LYS A 346 11.89 48.34 -28.74
CA LYS A 346 12.20 49.67 -28.22
C LYS A 346 11.14 50.17 -27.23
N SER A 347 9.86 49.90 -27.49
CA SER A 347 8.75 50.25 -26.60
C SER A 347 8.70 49.36 -25.36
N ALA A 348 8.95 48.06 -25.51
CA ALA A 348 8.91 47.11 -24.41
C ALA A 348 10.18 47.17 -23.53
N ARG A 349 11.33 47.60 -24.07
CA ARG A 349 12.63 47.66 -23.38
C ARG A 349 12.57 48.27 -21.97
N PRO A 350 12.06 49.51 -21.78
CA PRO A 350 12.02 50.11 -20.45
C PRO A 350 11.14 49.34 -19.46
N HIS A 351 10.05 48.74 -19.93
CA HIS A 351 9.16 47.94 -19.09
C HIS A 351 9.78 46.59 -18.72
N VAL A 352 10.41 45.92 -19.69
CA VAL A 352 11.15 44.67 -19.47
C VAL A 352 12.33 44.91 -18.53
N ASP A 353 13.09 45.99 -18.71
CA ASP A 353 14.23 46.32 -17.84
C ASP A 353 13.80 46.66 -16.41
N LYS A 354 12.66 47.35 -16.24
CA LYS A 354 12.08 47.63 -14.91
C LYS A 354 11.62 46.35 -14.22
N VAL A 355 10.96 45.46 -14.97
CA VAL A 355 10.54 44.14 -14.51
C VAL A 355 11.76 43.28 -14.17
N LEU A 356 12.80 43.26 -15.01
CA LEU A 356 14.02 42.50 -14.78
C LEU A 356 14.78 42.99 -13.54
N LYS A 357 14.87 44.32 -13.34
CA LYS A 357 15.45 44.92 -12.12
C LYS A 357 14.65 44.53 -10.87
N PHE A 358 13.32 44.55 -10.93
CA PHE A 358 12.44 44.10 -9.85
C PHE A 358 12.61 42.61 -9.53
N PHE A 359 12.76 41.76 -10.55
CA PHE A 359 12.95 40.32 -10.37
C PHE A 359 14.39 39.90 -10.05
N LYS A 360 15.39 40.77 -10.22
CA LYS A 360 16.82 40.51 -9.91
C LYS A 360 17.08 39.97 -8.49
N PRO A 361 16.50 40.50 -7.40
CA PRO A 361 16.66 39.90 -6.07
C PRO A 361 16.00 38.53 -5.94
N TYR A 362 14.88 38.29 -6.63
CA TYR A 362 14.19 37.00 -6.63
C TYR A 362 14.98 35.96 -7.44
N SER A 363 15.57 36.32 -8.57
CA SER A 363 16.43 35.41 -9.34
C SER A 363 17.66 34.97 -8.54
N LYS A 364 18.29 35.88 -7.78
CA LYS A 364 19.38 35.55 -6.85
C LYS A 364 18.94 34.61 -5.73
N LYS A 365 17.70 34.74 -5.22
CA LYS A 365 17.15 33.80 -4.23
C LYS A 365 16.90 32.43 -4.87
N VAL A 366 16.27 32.38 -6.04
CA VAL A 366 16.01 31.14 -6.79
C VAL A 366 17.31 30.43 -7.13
N ALA A 367 18.34 31.12 -7.60
CA ALA A 367 19.65 30.54 -7.88
C ALA A 367 20.29 29.91 -6.63
N ARG A 368 20.14 30.54 -5.46
CA ARG A 368 20.62 29.99 -4.18
C ARG A 368 19.84 28.73 -3.76
N TYR A 369 18.52 28.74 -3.89
CA TYR A 369 17.70 27.57 -3.61
C TYR A 369 18.00 26.43 -4.58
N HIS A 370 18.10 26.71 -5.88
CA HIS A 370 18.51 25.74 -6.90
C HIS A 370 19.85 25.13 -6.54
N LYS A 371 20.87 25.93 -6.18
CA LYS A 371 22.19 25.42 -5.75
C LYS A 371 22.09 24.51 -4.52
N LYS A 372 21.22 24.82 -3.55
CA LYS A 372 20.96 23.94 -2.39
C LYS A 372 20.27 22.64 -2.80
N ILE A 373 19.28 22.72 -3.68
CA ILE A 373 18.54 21.56 -4.19
C ILE A 373 19.47 20.65 -4.99
N THR A 374 20.27 21.19 -5.92
CA THR A 374 21.22 20.39 -6.72
C THR A 374 22.21 19.63 -5.83
N ARG A 375 22.70 20.24 -4.74
CA ARG A 375 23.56 19.55 -3.76
C ARG A 375 22.84 18.39 -3.09
N LYS A 376 21.61 18.59 -2.62
CA LYS A 376 20.80 17.52 -2.02
C LYS A 376 20.51 16.41 -3.01
N VAL A 377 20.09 16.76 -4.23
CA VAL A 377 19.82 15.82 -5.32
C VAL A 377 21.05 14.99 -5.64
N HIS A 378 22.25 15.59 -5.68
CA HIS A 378 23.49 14.85 -5.90
C HIS A 378 23.78 13.83 -4.79
N VAL A 379 23.62 14.22 -3.52
CA VAL A 379 23.79 13.31 -2.37
C VAL A 379 22.79 12.16 -2.43
N TYR A 380 21.51 12.45 -2.64
CA TYR A 380 20.47 11.41 -2.74
C TYR A 380 20.65 10.50 -3.96
N HIS A 381 21.02 11.06 -5.11
CA HIS A 381 21.32 10.29 -6.31
C HIS A 381 22.49 9.34 -6.09
N SER A 382 23.56 9.80 -5.42
CA SER A 382 24.70 8.94 -5.06
C SER A 382 24.34 7.83 -4.07
N LEU A 383 23.44 8.12 -3.12
CA LEU A 383 22.92 7.13 -2.17
C LEU A 383 22.09 6.06 -2.88
N ILE A 384 21.18 6.46 -3.77
CA ILE A 384 20.38 5.54 -4.57
C ILE A 384 21.28 4.73 -5.48
N GLN A 385 22.27 5.34 -6.11
CA GLN A 385 23.25 4.64 -6.95
C GLN A 385 24.00 3.55 -6.15
N ALA A 386 24.43 3.86 -4.93
CA ALA A 386 25.08 2.89 -4.05
C ALA A 386 24.15 1.73 -3.68
N THR A 387 22.92 2.03 -3.25
CA THR A 387 21.92 1.02 -2.88
C THR A 387 21.53 0.15 -4.06
N LEU A 388 21.28 0.75 -5.22
CA LEU A 388 20.88 0.05 -6.43
C LEU A 388 22.02 -0.81 -6.99
N SER A 389 23.27 -0.34 -6.89
CA SER A 389 24.43 -1.16 -7.24
C SER A 389 24.60 -2.38 -6.32
N LYS A 390 24.28 -2.23 -5.03
CA LYS A 390 24.34 -3.32 -4.04
C LYS A 390 23.24 -4.35 -4.26
N THR A 391 22.00 -3.90 -4.48
CA THR A 391 20.86 -4.79 -4.75
C THR A 391 20.99 -5.48 -6.11
N LEU A 392 21.42 -4.78 -7.16
CA LEU A 392 21.63 -5.41 -8.48
C LEU A 392 22.77 -6.43 -8.45
N ARG A 393 23.75 -6.30 -7.55
CA ARG A 393 24.82 -7.29 -7.38
C ARG A 393 24.44 -8.48 -6.50
N SER A 394 23.45 -8.34 -5.62
CA SER A 394 23.03 -9.42 -4.71
C SER A 394 22.18 -10.50 -5.37
N TYR A 395 21.51 -10.20 -6.48
CA TYR A 395 20.71 -11.19 -7.21
C TYR A 395 21.44 -11.68 -8.46
N GLU A 396 21.44 -12.99 -8.69
CA GLU A 396 22.16 -13.61 -9.80
C GLU A 396 21.65 -13.17 -11.19
N LEU A 397 20.36 -12.83 -11.31
CA LEU A 397 19.72 -12.40 -12.56
C LEU A 397 20.02 -10.95 -12.93
N THR A 398 20.18 -10.07 -11.95
CA THR A 398 20.37 -8.63 -12.18
C THR A 398 21.83 -8.20 -12.11
N LYS A 399 22.73 -9.09 -11.66
CA LYS A 399 24.19 -8.93 -11.69
C LYS A 399 24.77 -8.46 -13.03
N PRO A 400 24.35 -8.99 -14.21
CA PRO A 400 24.85 -8.48 -15.50
C PRO A 400 24.36 -7.07 -15.86
N LEU A 401 23.27 -6.59 -15.24
CA LEU A 401 22.74 -5.24 -15.42
C LEU A 401 23.44 -4.21 -14.50
N ALA A 402 24.25 -4.64 -13.52
CA ALA A 402 24.98 -3.78 -12.60
C ALA A 402 26.19 -3.04 -13.24
N LYS A 403 26.04 -2.58 -14.48
CA LYS A 403 27.01 -1.72 -15.17
C LYS A 403 26.92 -0.29 -14.63
N PRO A 404 28.03 0.42 -14.40
CA PRO A 404 28.04 1.73 -13.75
C PRO A 404 27.18 2.77 -14.48
N ARG A 405 27.13 2.73 -15.82
CA ARG A 405 26.26 3.61 -16.63
C ARG A 405 24.78 3.32 -16.40
N PHE A 406 24.38 2.05 -16.34
CA PHE A 406 22.98 1.65 -16.14
C PHE A 406 22.48 2.02 -14.75
N VAL A 407 23.29 1.80 -13.70
CA VAL A 407 22.97 2.20 -12.32
C VAL A 407 22.79 3.72 -12.22
N TRP A 408 23.63 4.50 -12.91
CA TRP A 408 23.50 5.96 -12.97
C TRP A 408 22.21 6.41 -13.67
N PHE A 409 21.84 5.80 -14.81
CA PHE A 409 20.59 6.12 -15.50
C PHE A 409 19.35 5.75 -14.68
N THR A 410 19.31 4.55 -14.12
CA THR A 410 18.17 4.08 -13.30
C THR A 410 18.00 4.89 -12.01
N ALA A 411 19.09 5.25 -11.34
CA ALA A 411 19.05 6.17 -10.19
C ALA A 411 18.56 7.58 -10.58
N SER A 412 18.82 8.03 -11.81
CA SER A 412 18.34 9.32 -12.32
C SER A 412 16.84 9.27 -12.61
N VAL A 413 16.36 8.19 -13.22
CA VAL A 413 14.93 7.97 -13.51
C VAL A 413 14.12 7.89 -12.22
N LEU A 414 14.62 7.16 -11.21
CA LEU A 414 13.95 7.04 -9.92
C LEU A 414 13.84 8.39 -9.18
N MET A 415 14.85 9.25 -9.31
CA MET A 415 14.81 10.62 -8.76
C MET A 415 13.90 11.56 -9.55
N ALA A 416 13.80 11.40 -10.86
CA ALA A 416 12.98 12.25 -11.72
C ALA A 416 11.49 11.92 -11.65
N MET A 417 11.12 10.67 -11.37
CA MET A 417 9.73 10.21 -11.39
C MET A 417 8.81 11.01 -10.46
N PRO A 418 9.16 11.29 -9.18
CA PRO A 418 8.31 12.11 -8.31
C PRO A 418 8.17 13.56 -8.78
N LEU A 419 9.22 14.15 -9.37
CA LEU A 419 9.21 15.51 -9.90
C LEU A 419 8.23 15.63 -11.08
N VAL A 420 8.19 14.63 -11.96
CA VAL A 420 7.25 14.59 -13.09
C VAL A 420 5.81 14.47 -12.59
N VAL A 421 5.55 13.60 -11.61
CA VAL A 421 4.21 13.44 -10.99
C VAL A 421 3.74 14.74 -10.34
N LEU A 422 4.59 15.37 -9.53
CA LEU A 422 4.30 16.65 -8.87
C LEU A 422 4.07 17.78 -9.88
N SER A 423 4.84 17.82 -10.98
CA SER A 423 4.65 18.85 -12.01
C SER A 423 3.31 18.73 -12.72
N LYS A 424 2.81 17.51 -12.94
CA LYS A 424 1.48 17.27 -13.54
C LYS A 424 0.34 17.67 -12.60
N LEU A 425 0.51 17.48 -11.29
CA LEU A 425 -0.45 17.93 -10.28
C LEU A 425 -0.55 19.46 -10.21
N ILE A 426 0.58 20.17 -10.28
CA ILE A 426 0.63 21.64 -10.14
C ILE A 426 0.26 22.39 -11.43
N LEU A 427 0.59 21.84 -12.62
CA LEU A 427 0.31 22.47 -13.91
C LEU A 427 -1.08 22.17 -14.51
N ARG A 428 -2.02 21.57 -13.76
CA ARG A 428 -3.44 21.49 -14.16
C ARG A 428 -4.03 22.91 -14.21
N LYS A 429 -3.80 23.64 -15.31
CA LYS A 429 -4.51 24.88 -15.62
C LYS A 429 -5.83 24.53 -16.27
N GLU A 430 -6.93 24.79 -15.58
CA GLU A 430 -8.24 24.87 -16.21
C GLU A 430 -8.22 25.95 -17.33
N PRO A 431 -8.83 25.69 -18.49
CA PRO A 431 -8.91 26.68 -19.54
C PRO A 431 -9.85 27.82 -19.10
N LYS A 432 -9.30 29.00 -18.83
CA LYS A 432 -10.08 30.23 -18.62
C LYS A 432 -10.87 30.56 -19.89
N ARG A 433 -12.19 30.39 -19.85
CA ARG A 433 -13.13 30.88 -20.86
C ARG A 433 -12.99 32.41 -20.97
N ARG A 434 -12.77 32.93 -22.19
CA ARG A 434 -12.83 34.37 -22.46
C ARG A 434 -14.29 34.85 -22.40
N PRO A 435 -14.61 36.00 -21.81
CA PRO A 435 -15.97 36.54 -21.87
C PRO A 435 -16.22 37.06 -23.29
N ARG A 436 -17.11 36.40 -24.04
CA ARG A 436 -17.70 36.99 -25.24
C ARG A 436 -18.77 37.97 -24.78
N HIS A 437 -18.52 39.27 -24.93
CA HIS A 437 -19.59 40.26 -24.91
C HIS A 437 -20.57 39.93 -26.04
N SER A 438 -21.81 39.61 -25.67
CA SER A 438 -22.94 39.50 -26.59
C SER A 438 -23.61 40.87 -26.71
N HIS A 439 -23.49 41.50 -27.87
CA HIS A 439 -24.46 42.52 -28.27
C HIS A 439 -25.69 41.79 -28.82
N LYS A 440 -26.76 41.76 -28.03
CA LYS A 440 -28.15 41.78 -28.53
C LYS A 440 -28.52 43.28 -28.69
N THR A 441 -29.41 43.76 -29.55
CA THR A 441 -30.68 43.20 -30.03
C THR A 441 -31.25 44.08 -31.17
N SER A 442 -32.02 43.46 -32.07
CA SER A 442 -33.25 43.94 -32.75
C SER A 442 -33.23 45.23 -33.59
N HIS A 443 -33.68 45.14 -34.85
CA HIS A 443 -34.98 45.71 -35.25
C HIS A 443 -35.61 44.94 -36.42
N THR A 444 -36.85 44.55 -36.17
CA THR A 444 -37.81 43.82 -36.99
C THR A 444 -38.57 44.78 -37.91
N HIS A 445 -38.78 44.33 -39.16
CA HIS A 445 -39.93 44.59 -40.04
C HIS A 445 -40.65 45.97 -40.03
N ARG A 446 -40.62 46.64 -41.19
CA ARG A 446 -41.80 47.36 -41.68
C ARG A 446 -41.91 47.21 -43.21
N ARG A 447 -42.95 46.51 -43.65
CA ARG A 447 -43.37 46.39 -45.06
C ARG A 447 -44.75 47.03 -45.21
N SER A 448 -44.86 48.00 -46.11
CA SER A 448 -46.01 48.33 -46.98
C SER A 448 -45.52 49.49 -47.87
N LYS A 449 -45.91 49.70 -49.13
CA LYS A 449 -47.04 49.29 -49.95
C LYS A 449 -46.61 49.49 -51.43
N ARG A 450 -47.16 48.71 -52.37
CA ARG A 450 -46.95 48.89 -53.82
C ARG A 450 -47.50 50.23 -54.31
N SER A 451 -46.83 50.87 -55.26
CA SER A 451 -47.47 51.66 -56.32
C SER A 451 -46.64 51.50 -57.60
N ARG A 452 -47.27 51.01 -58.66
CA ARG A 452 -46.79 51.12 -60.05
C ARG A 452 -47.03 52.54 -60.52
N GLN A 453 -46.09 53.10 -61.28
CA GLN A 453 -46.41 54.09 -62.31
C GLN A 453 -45.45 53.89 -63.48
N ASP A 454 -46.05 53.63 -64.64
CA ASP A 454 -45.40 53.61 -65.95
C ASP A 454 -44.86 55.00 -66.28
N LYS A 455 -43.65 55.03 -66.86
CA LYS A 455 -43.32 55.73 -68.10
C LYS A 455 -41.96 55.29 -68.62
#